data_AF-A0A7R9MW92-F1
#
_entry.id   AF-A0A7R9MW92-F1
#
_cell.length_a   1.000
_cell.length_b   1.000
_cell.length_c   1.000
_cell.angle_alpha   90.00
_cell.angle_beta   90.00
_cell.angle_gamma   90.00
#
_symmetry.space_group_name_H-M   'P 1'
#
loop_
_entity.id
_entity.type
_entity.pdbx_description
1 polymer ?
#
loop_
_entity_poly.entity_id
_entity_poly.type
_entity_poly.pdbx_seq_one_letter_code
_entity_poly.pdbx_strand_id
1 'polypeptide(L)'
;MICQKWWQRLQGCQRAVEDWQKILQVHSLVLQPHEDMRSYLKFAKLCQRSGRLQLSYRTLVSLMDTDPSNLVTGVPLPTTYPMVTFRYIEHLWISGQKEEAFNQLAHFTQVALIPQNIHFLTTDESQQIHQRNELNKLLS
;
A
#
# COMPACT_ATOMS: atom_id res chain seq x y z
N MET A 1 17.41 4.96 -5.12
CA MET A 1 18.05 3.63 -5.33
C MET A 1 17.91 2.68 -4.14
N ILE A 2 18.01 3.14 -2.88
CA ILE A 2 18.00 2.25 -1.72
C ILE A 2 16.65 1.53 -1.52
N CYS A 3 15.51 2.25 -1.58
CA CYS A 3 14.17 1.66 -1.45
C CYS A 3 13.91 0.57 -2.51
N GLN A 4 14.40 0.76 -3.73
CA GLN A 4 14.25 -0.22 -4.82
C GLN A 4 15.01 -1.53 -4.53
N LYS A 5 16.26 -1.44 -4.07
CA LYS A 5 17.06 -2.62 -3.70
C LYS A 5 16.47 -3.35 -2.49
N TRP A 6 16.00 -2.59 -1.50
CA TRP A 6 15.33 -3.13 -0.32
C TRP A 6 14.02 -3.82 -0.67
N TRP A 7 13.20 -3.22 -1.53
CA TRP A 7 11.98 -3.83 -2.04
C TRP A 7 12.27 -5.16 -2.75
N GLN A 8 13.27 -5.21 -3.65
CA GLN A 8 13.63 -6.45 -4.36
C GLN A 8 14.05 -7.55 -3.39
N ARG A 9 14.85 -7.24 -2.36
CA ARG A 9 15.25 -8.22 -1.34
C ARG A 9 14.06 -8.69 -0.51
N LEU A 10 13.19 -7.77 -0.11
CA LEU A 10 12.01 -8.07 0.70
C LEU A 10 11.04 -9.02 -0.01
N GLN A 11 10.94 -8.95 -1.34
CA GLN A 11 10.11 -9.87 -2.13
C GLN A 11 10.57 -11.34 -2.06
N GLY A 12 11.86 -11.58 -1.83
CA GLY A 12 12.42 -12.94 -1.66
C GLY A 12 12.34 -13.47 -0.23
N CYS A 13 12.05 -12.63 0.76
CA CYS A 13 11.90 -13.04 2.15
C CYS A 13 10.62 -13.85 2.37
N GLN A 14 10.65 -14.74 3.36
CA GLN A 14 9.45 -15.45 3.81
C GLN A 14 8.37 -14.44 4.21
N ARG A 15 7.11 -14.74 3.87
CA ARG A 15 5.95 -13.88 4.18
C ARG A 15 5.49 -14.08 5.63
N ALA A 16 6.41 -13.95 6.58
CA ALA A 16 6.11 -13.96 8.01
C ALA A 16 6.03 -12.52 8.52
N VAL A 17 5.00 -12.21 9.31
CA VAL A 17 4.77 -10.84 9.81
C VAL A 17 5.95 -10.36 10.65
N GLU A 18 6.49 -11.23 11.49
CA GLU A 18 7.57 -10.96 12.44
C GLU A 18 8.87 -10.58 11.73
N ASP A 19 9.21 -11.31 10.68
CA ASP A 19 10.43 -11.05 9.91
C ASP A 19 10.29 -9.76 9.11
N TRP A 20 9.15 -9.55 8.47
CA TRP A 20 8.85 -8.30 7.78
C TRP A 20 8.89 -7.10 8.73
N GLN A 21 8.35 -7.25 9.95
CA GLN A 21 8.37 -6.20 10.96
C GLN A 21 9.80 -5.84 11.36
N LYS A 22 10.65 -6.83 11.63
CA LYS A 22 12.07 -6.59 11.98
C LYS A 22 12.82 -5.90 10.84
N ILE A 23 12.62 -6.34 9.59
CA ILE A 23 13.27 -5.74 8.42
C ILE A 23 12.84 -4.27 8.25
N LEU A 24 11.54 -4.00 8.35
CA LEU A 24 11.02 -2.63 8.22
C LEU A 24 11.46 -1.72 9.38
N GLN A 25 11.60 -2.25 10.60
CA GLN A 25 12.18 -1.50 11.70
C GLN A 25 13.62 -1.06 11.40
N VAL A 26 14.44 -1.94 10.81
CA VAL A 26 15.79 -1.56 10.36
C VAL A 26 15.73 -0.50 9.27
N HIS A 27 14.82 -0.61 8.30
CA HIS A 27 14.65 0.41 7.25
C HIS A 27 14.28 1.78 7.86
N SER A 28 13.44 1.79 8.90
CA SER A 28 12.97 3.01 9.56
C SER A 28 14.07 3.86 10.23
N LEU A 29 15.26 3.28 10.43
CA LEU A 29 16.42 4.01 10.98
C LEU A 29 16.97 5.07 10.04
N VAL A 30 16.71 4.95 8.73
CA VAL A 30 17.27 5.85 7.71
C VAL A 30 16.24 6.33 6.70
N LEU A 31 15.04 5.73 6.67
CA LEU A 31 13.93 6.15 5.83
C LEU A 31 12.67 6.35 6.66
N GLN A 32 11.94 7.42 6.36
CA GLN A 32 10.59 7.58 6.88
C GLN A 32 9.61 6.64 6.16
N PRO A 33 8.49 6.25 6.79
CA PRO A 33 7.51 5.35 6.16
C PRO A 33 6.98 5.84 4.80
N HIS A 34 6.89 7.15 4.61
CA HIS A 34 6.46 7.77 3.35
C HIS A 34 7.48 7.61 2.20
N GLU A 35 8.75 7.33 2.51
CA GLU A 35 9.79 7.09 1.50
C GLU A 35 9.80 5.65 0.98
N ASP A 36 9.15 4.72 1.70
CA ASP A 36 9.03 3.30 1.36
C ASP A 36 7.59 2.76 1.50
N MET A 37 6.61 3.56 1.09
CA MET A 37 5.18 3.26 1.25
C MET A 37 4.81 1.88 0.69
N ARG A 38 5.43 1.48 -0.43
CA ARG A 38 5.16 0.19 -1.08
C ARG A 38 5.42 -1.00 -0.14
N SER A 39 6.52 -0.96 0.59
CA SER A 39 6.90 -2.02 1.55
C SER A 39 5.93 -2.06 2.73
N TYR A 40 5.59 -0.90 3.29
CA TYR A 40 4.63 -0.80 4.39
C TYR A 40 3.20 -1.19 3.98
N LEU A 41 2.73 -0.83 2.78
CA LEU A 41 1.41 -1.27 2.28
C LEU A 41 1.35 -2.78 2.05
N LYS A 42 2.44 -3.38 1.55
CA LYS A 42 2.54 -4.84 1.41
C LYS A 42 2.54 -5.53 2.77
N PHE A 43 3.23 -4.96 3.75
CA PHE A 43 3.25 -5.42 5.13
C PHE A 43 1.87 -5.33 5.81
N ALA A 44 1.15 -4.21 5.64
CA ALA A 44 -0.20 -4.06 6.16
C ALA A 44 -1.13 -5.17 5.61
N LYS A 45 -1.06 -5.45 4.30
CA LYS A 45 -1.82 -6.55 3.68
C LYS A 45 -1.42 -7.92 4.24
N LEU A 46 -0.13 -8.14 4.53
CA LEU A 46 0.33 -9.36 5.17
C LEU A 46 -0.27 -9.50 6.57
N CYS A 47 -0.25 -8.44 7.37
CA CYS A 47 -0.85 -8.40 8.70
C CYS A 47 -2.35 -8.71 8.66
N GLN A 48 -3.08 -8.14 7.69
CA GLN A 48 -4.51 -8.43 7.47
C GLN A 48 -4.74 -9.93 7.22
N ARG A 49 -3.98 -10.54 6.30
CA ARG A 49 -4.10 -11.98 5.98
C ARG A 49 -3.75 -12.89 7.14
N SER A 50 -2.86 -12.45 8.03
CA SER A 50 -2.47 -13.19 9.23
C SER A 50 -3.35 -12.90 10.45
N GLY A 51 -4.45 -12.15 10.29
CA GLY A 51 -5.37 -11.80 11.38
C GLY A 51 -4.86 -10.72 12.35
N ARG A 52 -3.69 -10.12 12.09
CA ARG A 52 -3.07 -9.08 12.95
C ARG A 52 -3.58 -7.69 12.57
N LEU A 53 -4.89 -7.50 12.72
CA LEU A 53 -5.58 -6.28 12.27
C LEU A 53 -5.05 -5.03 12.97
N GLN A 54 -4.79 -5.07 14.28
CA GLN A 54 -4.24 -3.93 15.01
C GLN A 54 -2.88 -3.46 14.43
N LEU A 55 -2.04 -4.39 14.02
CA LEU A 55 -0.75 -4.06 13.42
C LEU A 55 -0.92 -3.45 12.03
N SER A 56 -1.82 -4.01 11.21
CA SER A 56 -2.20 -3.40 9.94
C SER A 56 -2.70 -1.97 10.12
N TYR A 57 -3.57 -1.74 11.10
CA TYR A 57 -4.13 -0.42 11.38
C TYR A 57 -3.02 0.58 11.71
N ARG A 58 -2.14 0.26 12.67
CA ARG A 58 -1.02 1.14 13.04
C ARG A 58 -0.10 1.45 11.87
N THR A 59 0.18 0.48 11.01
CA THR A 59 0.99 0.72 9.80
C THR A 59 0.30 1.67 8.83
N LEU A 60 -1.01 1.49 8.60
CA LEU A 60 -1.76 2.36 7.68
C LEU A 60 -1.89 3.78 8.24
N VAL A 61 -2.15 3.93 9.54
CA VAL A 61 -2.13 5.25 10.21
C VAL A 61 -0.75 5.87 10.15
N SER A 62 0.34 5.12 10.29
CA SER A 62 1.69 5.68 10.12
C SER A 62 2.00 6.17 8.69
N LEU A 63 1.24 5.72 7.69
CA LEU A 63 1.36 6.17 6.30
C LEU A 63 0.36 7.27 5.94
N MET A 64 -0.67 7.47 6.77
CA MET A 64 -1.61 8.57 6.63
C MET A 64 -1.15 9.68 7.57
N ASP A 65 -0.95 10.90 7.07
CA ASP A 65 -0.55 12.03 7.93
C ASP A 65 -1.60 12.41 8.99
N THR A 66 -2.74 11.70 9.00
CA THR A 66 -3.87 11.88 9.91
C THR A 66 -4.34 10.53 10.44
N ASP A 67 -4.64 10.46 11.73
CA ASP A 67 -5.32 9.31 12.34
C ASP A 67 -6.82 9.34 12.01
N PRO A 68 -7.33 8.38 11.20
CA PRO A 68 -8.73 8.38 10.80
C PRO A 68 -9.69 7.95 11.90
N SER A 69 -9.22 7.37 13.01
CA SER A 69 -10.10 7.05 14.15
C SER A 69 -10.50 8.28 14.94
N ASN A 70 -9.77 9.38 14.79
CA ASN A 70 -10.15 10.68 15.36
C ASN A 70 -11.02 11.51 14.40
N LEU A 71 -11.23 11.05 13.16
CA LEU A 71 -12.16 11.69 12.25
C LEU A 71 -13.58 11.38 12.71
N VAL A 72 -14.45 12.39 12.64
CA VAL A 72 -15.89 12.20 12.83
C VAL A 72 -16.39 11.20 11.78
N THR A 73 -17.18 10.22 12.22
CA THR A 73 -17.79 9.22 11.34
C THR A 73 -18.51 9.91 10.17
N GLY A 74 -18.24 9.47 8.93
CA GLY A 74 -18.80 10.07 7.72
C GLY A 74 -17.99 11.22 7.11
N VAL A 75 -16.89 11.68 7.74
CA VAL A 75 -15.92 12.55 7.07
C VAL A 75 -15.13 11.71 6.05
N PRO A 76 -14.98 12.18 4.80
CA PRO A 76 -14.22 11.44 3.81
C PRO A 76 -12.74 11.32 4.18
N LEU A 77 -12.18 10.13 3.96
CA LEU A 77 -10.77 9.89 4.20
C LEU A 77 -9.88 10.77 3.29
N PRO A 78 -8.71 11.21 3.78
CA PRO A 78 -7.75 11.92 2.96
C PRO A 78 -7.35 11.12 1.71
N THR A 79 -7.39 11.76 0.56
CA THR A 79 -7.00 11.16 -0.74
C THR A 79 -5.62 11.63 -1.20
N THR A 80 -4.79 12.19 -0.31
CA THR A 80 -3.41 12.60 -0.58
C THR A 80 -2.58 11.42 -1.12
N TYR A 81 -2.76 10.25 -0.50
CA TYR A 81 -2.10 9.01 -0.89
C TYR A 81 -3.14 7.91 -1.16
N PRO A 82 -3.77 7.91 -2.33
CA PRO A 82 -4.94 7.08 -2.59
C PRO A 82 -4.68 5.57 -2.52
N MET A 83 -3.45 5.11 -2.74
CA MET A 83 -3.07 3.71 -2.47
C MET A 83 -3.18 3.36 -0.98
N VAL A 84 -2.82 4.28 -0.09
CA VAL A 84 -2.93 4.12 1.37
C VAL A 84 -4.40 4.18 1.78
N THR A 85 -5.14 5.16 1.27
CA THR A 85 -6.58 5.33 1.52
C THR A 85 -7.35 4.07 1.13
N PHE A 86 -7.10 3.53 -0.08
CA PHE A 86 -7.72 2.29 -0.52
C PHE A 86 -7.37 1.11 0.39
N ARG A 87 -6.12 0.99 0.84
CA ARG A 87 -5.71 -0.09 1.75
C ARG A 87 -6.35 0.06 3.14
N TYR A 88 -6.62 1.27 3.58
CA TYR A 88 -7.39 1.53 4.79
C TYR A 88 -8.87 1.19 4.63
N ILE A 89 -9.48 1.49 3.49
CA ILE A 89 -10.86 1.05 3.18
C ILE A 89 -10.96 -0.48 3.20
N GLU A 90 -9.98 -1.19 2.61
CA GLU A 90 -9.89 -2.65 2.70
C GLU A 90 -9.73 -3.13 4.15
N HIS A 91 -8.96 -2.41 4.98
CA HIS A 91 -8.84 -2.71 6.40
C HIS A 91 -10.20 -2.58 7.12
N LEU A 92 -10.96 -1.50 6.89
CA LEU A 92 -12.29 -1.29 7.47
C LEU A 92 -13.22 -2.45 7.13
N TRP A 93 -13.22 -2.88 5.86
CA TRP A 93 -14.01 -4.02 5.39
C TRP A 93 -13.67 -5.32 6.14
N ILE A 94 -12.39 -5.65 6.25
CA ILE A 94 -11.92 -6.88 6.92
C ILE A 94 -12.19 -6.81 8.43
N SER A 95 -12.16 -5.61 9.04
CA SER A 95 -12.46 -5.39 10.45
C SER A 95 -13.95 -5.53 10.81
N GLY A 96 -14.84 -5.64 9.81
CA GLY A 96 -16.29 -5.77 10.00
C GLY A 96 -17.08 -4.47 9.88
N GLN A 97 -16.41 -3.32 9.77
CA GLN A 97 -17.02 -2.00 9.57
C GLN A 97 -17.43 -1.79 8.10
N LYS A 98 -18.30 -2.68 7.58
CA LYS A 98 -18.61 -2.76 6.14
C LYS A 98 -19.38 -1.56 5.61
N GLU A 99 -20.30 -1.01 6.40
CA GLU A 99 -21.09 0.16 6.01
C GLU A 99 -20.18 1.38 5.81
N GLU A 100 -19.30 1.65 6.78
CA GLU A 100 -18.31 2.72 6.68
C GLU A 100 -17.34 2.47 5.51
N ALA A 101 -16.83 1.25 5.37
CA ALA A 101 -15.96 0.89 4.25
C ALA A 101 -16.62 1.15 2.88
N PHE A 102 -17.91 0.84 2.75
CA PHE A 102 -18.67 1.07 1.52
C PHE A 102 -18.86 2.55 1.23
N ASN A 103 -19.27 3.34 2.23
CA ASN A 103 -19.45 4.78 2.11
C ASN A 103 -18.13 5.47 1.72
N GLN A 104 -17.03 5.10 2.37
CA GLN A 104 -15.70 5.61 2.06
C GLN A 104 -15.23 5.18 0.66
N LEU A 105 -15.53 3.95 0.24
CA LEU A 105 -15.21 3.49 -1.12
C LEU A 105 -16.00 4.28 -2.17
N ALA A 106 -17.29 4.53 -1.95
CA ALA A 106 -18.13 5.30 -2.85
C ALA A 106 -17.62 6.75 -3.01
N HIS A 107 -17.22 7.39 -1.92
CA HIS A 107 -16.58 8.70 -1.98
C HIS A 107 -15.22 8.64 -2.68
N PHE A 108 -14.41 7.63 -2.35
CA PHE A 108 -13.09 7.43 -2.95
C PHE A 108 -13.17 7.25 -4.47
N THR A 109 -14.12 6.49 -5.00
CA THR A 109 -14.25 6.31 -6.45
C THR A 109 -14.63 7.60 -7.18
N GLN A 110 -15.44 8.46 -6.55
CA GLN A 110 -15.84 9.75 -7.11
C GLN A 110 -14.68 10.76 -7.15
N VAL A 111 -13.77 10.71 -6.17
CA VAL A 111 -12.71 11.72 -6.01
C VAL A 111 -11.35 11.25 -6.53
N ALA A 112 -10.98 9.98 -6.28
CA ALA A 112 -9.61 9.49 -6.46
C ALA A 112 -9.37 8.68 -7.74
N LEU A 113 -10.39 8.06 -8.34
CA LEU A 113 -10.20 7.21 -9.54
C LEU A 113 -10.21 7.99 -10.86
N ILE A 114 -10.70 9.22 -10.88
CA ILE A 114 -10.78 10.04 -12.09
C ILE A 114 -9.39 10.52 -12.57
N PRO A 115 -8.44 10.91 -11.69
CA PRO A 115 -7.09 11.33 -12.11
C PRO A 115 -6.06 10.19 -12.22
N GLN A 116 -6.26 9.06 -11.52
CA GLN A 116 -5.17 8.08 -11.26
C GLN A 116 -5.15 6.83 -12.13
N ASN A 117 -6.21 6.57 -12.89
CA ASN A 117 -6.28 5.40 -13.77
C ASN A 117 -5.12 5.39 -14.79
N ILE A 118 -4.55 6.56 -15.11
CA ILE A 118 -3.43 6.72 -16.04
C ILE A 118 -2.10 6.18 -15.46
N HIS A 119 -1.84 6.23 -14.15
CA HIS A 119 -0.52 5.89 -13.60
C HIS A 119 -0.34 4.39 -13.26
N PHE A 120 -1.43 3.69 -12.91
CA PHE A 120 -1.37 2.24 -12.65
C PHE A 120 -1.26 1.44 -13.96
N LEU A 121 -1.99 1.83 -15.01
CA LEU A 121 -1.90 1.23 -16.34
C LEU A 121 -0.49 1.40 -16.93
N THR A 122 0.12 2.58 -16.80
CA THR A 122 1.45 2.84 -17.34
C THR A 122 2.55 2.05 -16.63
N THR A 123 2.41 1.72 -15.35
CA THR A 123 3.46 1.01 -14.60
C THR A 123 3.54 -0.48 -14.97
N ASP A 124 2.39 -1.13 -15.18
CA ASP A 124 2.34 -2.52 -15.65
C ASP A 124 2.67 -2.64 -17.15
N GLU A 125 2.16 -1.73 -18.00
CA GLU A 125 2.49 -1.73 -19.44
C GLU A 125 3.97 -1.40 -19.70
N SER A 126 4.56 -0.44 -18.98
CA SER A 126 5.98 -0.10 -19.15
C SER A 126 6.89 -1.25 -18.75
N GLN A 127 6.53 -2.03 -17.72
CA GLN A 127 7.30 -3.20 -17.30
C GLN A 127 7.18 -4.35 -18.31
N GLN A 128 5.99 -4.59 -18.88
CA GLN A 128 5.79 -5.60 -19.91
C GLN A 128 6.46 -5.24 -21.24
N ILE A 129 6.39 -3.97 -21.67
CA ILE A 129 7.05 -3.47 -22.89
C ILE A 129 8.58 -3.57 -22.74
N HIS A 130 9.11 -3.20 -21.57
CA HIS A 130 10.54 -3.33 -21.31
C HIS A 130 10.99 -4.79 -21.39
N GLN A 131 10.25 -5.72 -20.79
CA GLN A 131 10.56 -7.15 -20.84
C GLN A 131 10.44 -7.74 -22.26
N ARG A 132 9.46 -7.29 -23.06
CA ARG A 132 9.31 -7.70 -24.46
C ARG A 132 10.44 -7.19 -25.35
N ASN A 133 10.89 -5.95 -25.14
CA ASN A 133 11.99 -5.36 -25.90
C ASN A 133 13.33 -6.06 -25.59
N GLU A 134 13.56 -6.46 -24.34
CA GLU A 134 14.75 -7.23 -23.96
C GLU A 134 14.73 -8.64 -24.56
N LEU A 135 13.57 -9.30 -24.60
CA LEU A 135 13.42 -10.59 -25.30
C LEU A 135 13.73 -10.49 -26.80
N ASN A 136 13.25 -9.42 -27.45
CA ASN A 136 13.50 -9.20 -28.88
C ASN A 136 14.98 -8.97 -29.21
N LYS A 137 15.75 -8.34 -28.30
CA LYS A 137 17.20 -8.15 -28.46
C LYS A 137 18.00 -9.44 -28.33
N LEU A 138 17.50 -10.44 -27.60
CA LEU A 138 18.18 -11.73 -27.43
C LEU A 138 17.92 -12.70 -28.59
N LEU A 139 16.90 -12.40 -29.40
CA LEU A 139 16.50 -13.21 -30.56
C LEU A 139 16.97 -12.61 -31.90
N SER A 140 17.68 -11.48 -31.87
CA SER A 140 18.38 -10.85 -33.00
C SER A 140 19.88 -11.08 -32.91
#